data_AF-A0A4R2R5E0-F1
#
_entry.id   AF-A0A4R2R5E0-F1
#
_cell.length_a   1.000
_cell.length_b   1.000
_cell.length_c   1.000
_cell.angle_alpha   90.00
_cell.angle_beta   90.00
_cell.angle_gamma   90.00
#
_symmetry.space_group_name_H-M   'P 1'
#
loop_
_entity.id
_entity.type
_entity.pdbx_description
1 polymer ?
#
loop_
_entity_poly.entity_id
_entity_poly.type
_entity_poly.pdbx_seq_one_letter_code
_entity_poly.pdbx_strand_id
1 'polypeptide(L)'
;MGKKKEEKELQEMFDSFGADPEVLREWDLAIEKIKAVRGVLRIKAPGGYRALKKVSATESRVRFVQQAVDHLAGRGFPNVPRFIRTKYGDPYVVHPTGIYYLTDWMPGKEADLKKAKNVFLAAETLAKLHSAGAGFEADGFGQETREDFSAQWGRFQAKLQSYDTSLADRREQNAMEDAYRTHRSELNKMIHHAAEQLAHSPYGQILEWARDNKTICHGSYSRQNLIVDKERMSVVDFDHCHYGHPVHDLGALLTRYMPRYEWDAAIGFSILDVYRAVREVTAEEMTVLAAYLSFPQRTLDVVEAYFERTRDWDAGKFANRFRKQLALDEGREMFVQDLIARYGLNLTAPSFAPHLEALEEYDDLESMESSSVETRDDSWEAREHRAVDRSEQVSVQVEEETPDVALVSHGDEYEEEREDGESRSEPPVRYTMPRAKQPRKPQKPGPWRPRY
;
A
#
# COMPACT_ATOMS: atom_id res chain seq x y z
N MET A 1 -45.14 0.39 13.78
CA MET A 1 -44.12 -0.48 14.39
C MET A 1 -42.90 -0.72 13.50
N GLY A 2 -42.98 -0.61 12.16
CA GLY A 2 -41.84 -0.80 11.25
C GLY A 2 -40.71 0.23 11.39
N LYS A 3 -40.99 1.54 11.24
CA LYS A 3 -39.95 2.60 11.22
C LYS A 3 -39.06 2.65 12.46
N LYS A 4 -39.63 2.57 13.67
CA LYS A 4 -38.85 2.56 14.92
C LYS A 4 -37.96 1.32 15.06
N LYS A 5 -38.36 0.19 14.48
CA LYS A 5 -37.57 -1.03 14.49
C LYS A 5 -36.40 -0.92 13.50
N GLU A 6 -36.65 -0.40 12.31
CA GLU A 6 -35.63 -0.13 11.28
C GLU A 6 -34.61 0.91 11.74
N GLU A 7 -35.04 2.00 12.39
CA GLU A 7 -34.14 3.00 12.99
C GLU A 7 -33.26 2.39 14.08
N LYS A 8 -33.82 1.52 14.93
CA LYS A 8 -33.07 0.84 15.98
C LYS A 8 -32.05 -0.15 15.42
N GLU A 9 -32.44 -0.95 14.43
CA GLU A 9 -31.53 -1.90 13.75
C GLU A 9 -30.39 -1.18 13.01
N LEU A 10 -30.67 -0.02 12.43
CA LEU A 10 -29.67 0.83 11.81
C LEU A 10 -28.69 1.38 12.86
N GLN A 11 -29.19 1.88 13.98
CA GLN A 11 -28.36 2.38 15.06
C GLN A 11 -27.46 1.28 15.63
N GLU A 12 -28.00 0.11 15.95
CA GLU A 12 -27.24 -1.04 16.46
C GLU A 12 -26.13 -1.47 15.49
N MET A 13 -26.38 -1.41 14.17
CA MET A 13 -25.36 -1.70 13.16
C MET A 13 -24.23 -0.66 13.17
N PHE A 14 -24.58 0.63 13.21
CA PHE A 14 -23.60 1.72 13.22
C PHE A 14 -22.78 1.72 14.51
N ASP A 15 -23.40 1.45 15.66
CA ASP A 15 -22.72 1.30 16.95
C ASP A 15 -21.69 0.17 16.88
N SER A 16 -22.05 -0.99 16.32
CA SER A 16 -21.12 -2.12 16.13
C SER A 16 -19.97 -1.81 15.18
N PHE A 17 -20.19 -0.90 14.23
CA PHE A 17 -19.18 -0.41 13.29
C PHE A 17 -18.37 0.77 13.87
N GLY A 18 -18.73 1.25 15.07
CA GLY A 18 -18.14 2.42 15.71
C GLY A 18 -18.41 3.72 14.95
N ALA A 19 -19.52 3.82 14.21
CA ALA A 19 -19.87 5.00 13.42
C ALA A 19 -21.19 5.63 13.87
N ASP A 20 -21.41 6.88 13.47
CA ASP A 20 -22.67 7.57 13.69
C ASP A 20 -23.50 7.58 12.40
N PRO A 21 -24.76 7.10 12.39
CA PRO A 21 -25.60 7.11 11.20
C PRO A 21 -25.90 8.53 10.68
N GLU A 22 -25.73 9.58 11.49
CA GLU A 22 -25.90 10.96 11.04
C GLU A 22 -24.96 11.34 9.90
N VAL A 23 -23.79 10.69 9.79
CA VAL A 23 -22.83 10.91 8.71
C VAL A 23 -23.45 10.69 7.32
N LEU A 24 -24.46 9.81 7.22
CA LEU A 24 -25.14 9.51 5.96
C LEU A 24 -25.92 10.72 5.41
N ARG A 25 -26.33 11.66 6.27
CA ARG A 25 -27.07 12.86 5.87
C ARG A 25 -26.24 13.81 5.02
N GLU A 26 -24.91 13.68 5.03
CA GLU A 26 -23.98 14.48 4.24
C GLU A 26 -24.09 14.19 2.74
N TRP A 27 -24.51 12.98 2.36
CA TRP A 27 -24.66 12.57 0.95
C TRP A 27 -26.11 12.53 0.45
N ASP A 28 -27.08 12.86 1.30
CA ASP A 28 -28.53 12.83 0.98
C ASP A 28 -28.97 11.50 0.31
N LEU A 29 -28.43 10.37 0.81
CA LEU A 29 -28.68 9.07 0.22
C LEU A 29 -30.04 8.52 0.66
N ALA A 30 -30.89 8.19 -0.33
CA ALA A 30 -32.05 7.34 -0.10
C ALA A 30 -31.59 5.88 0.14
N ILE A 31 -31.56 5.48 1.41
CA ILE A 31 -31.08 4.16 1.83
C ILE A 31 -32.20 3.13 1.70
N GLU A 32 -32.01 2.13 0.84
CA GLU A 32 -32.90 0.97 0.73
C GLU A 32 -32.46 -0.20 1.62
N LYS A 33 -31.14 -0.38 1.78
CA LYS A 33 -30.55 -1.46 2.57
C LYS A 33 -29.10 -1.14 2.92
N ILE A 34 -28.66 -1.49 4.13
CA ILE A 34 -27.25 -1.40 4.54
C ILE A 34 -26.78 -2.75 5.06
N LYS A 35 -25.51 -3.07 4.83
CA LYS A 35 -24.83 -4.23 5.40
C LYS A 35 -23.36 -3.92 5.64
N ALA A 36 -22.85 -4.24 6.82
CA ALA A 36 -21.41 -4.26 7.08
C ALA A 36 -20.74 -5.42 6.33
N VAL A 37 -19.66 -5.12 5.63
CA VAL A 37 -18.79 -6.06 4.93
C VAL A 37 -17.35 -5.70 5.29
N ARG A 38 -16.76 -6.44 6.23
CA ARG A 38 -15.48 -6.08 6.88
C ARG A 38 -15.55 -4.65 7.44
N GLY A 39 -14.52 -3.84 7.23
CA GLY A 39 -14.45 -2.43 7.61
C GLY A 39 -15.17 -1.45 6.67
N VAL A 40 -16.19 -1.89 5.92
CA VAL A 40 -16.95 -1.04 4.99
C VAL A 40 -18.46 -1.28 5.12
N LEU A 41 -19.25 -0.21 5.08
CA LEU A 41 -20.70 -0.30 4.98
C LEU A 41 -21.13 -0.29 3.51
N ARG A 42 -21.72 -1.40 3.06
CA ARG A 42 -22.33 -1.53 1.73
C ARG A 42 -23.76 -1.04 1.76
N ILE A 43 -24.03 0.06 1.06
CA ILE A 43 -25.32 0.75 1.05
C ILE A 43 -25.98 0.53 -0.32
N LYS A 44 -27.22 0.05 -0.33
CA LYS A 44 -28.07 0.01 -1.52
C LYS A 44 -28.87 1.31 -1.59
N ALA A 45 -28.71 2.04 -2.68
CA ALA A 45 -29.49 3.23 -3.01
C ALA A 45 -30.10 3.09 -4.43
N PRO A 46 -31.10 3.90 -4.80
CA PRO A 46 -31.69 3.86 -6.14
C PRO A 46 -30.66 4.02 -7.28
N GLY A 47 -29.60 4.79 -7.04
CA GLY A 47 -28.51 5.02 -7.99
C GLY A 47 -27.40 3.95 -8.00
N GLY A 48 -27.60 2.82 -7.33
CA GLY A 48 -26.64 1.71 -7.24
C GLY A 48 -26.11 1.46 -5.83
N TYR A 49 -25.17 0.52 -5.72
CA TYR A 49 -24.52 0.22 -4.45
C TYR A 49 -23.37 1.19 -4.18
N ARG A 50 -23.25 1.64 -2.94
CA ARG A 50 -22.19 2.51 -2.44
C ARG A 50 -21.39 1.82 -1.32
N ALA A 51 -20.15 2.24 -1.17
CA ALA A 51 -19.25 1.83 -0.10
C ALA A 51 -18.95 3.05 0.78
N LEU A 52 -19.45 3.05 2.01
CA LEU A 52 -19.08 4.04 3.02
C LEU A 52 -17.97 3.45 3.86
N LYS A 53 -16.80 4.10 3.83
CA LYS A 53 -15.63 3.70 4.63
C LYS A 53 -15.37 4.73 5.71
N LYS A 54 -15.14 4.23 6.93
CA LYS A 54 -14.61 5.00 8.04
C LYS A 54 -13.10 4.75 8.09
N VAL A 55 -12.31 5.81 8.19
CA VAL A 55 -10.84 5.70 8.25
C VAL A 55 -10.30 6.38 9.50
N SER A 56 -9.30 5.72 10.09
CA SER A 56 -8.47 6.25 11.16
C SER A 56 -7.20 6.82 10.53
N ALA A 57 -7.31 7.99 9.91
CA ALA A 57 -6.21 8.69 9.26
C ALA A 57 -6.42 10.20 9.37
N THR A 58 -5.35 10.98 9.22
CA THR A 58 -5.46 12.44 9.08
C THR A 58 -6.22 12.86 7.82
N GLU A 59 -6.79 14.06 7.86
CA GLU A 59 -7.43 14.68 6.70
C GLU A 59 -6.49 14.83 5.50
N SER A 60 -5.22 15.18 5.75
CA SER A 60 -4.17 15.25 4.72
C SER A 60 -3.99 13.90 4.01
N ARG A 61 -4.00 12.81 4.78
CA ARG A 61 -3.90 11.46 4.22
C ARG A 61 -5.11 11.10 3.35
N VAL A 62 -6.32 11.38 3.82
CA VAL A 62 -7.56 11.11 3.04
C VAL A 62 -7.59 11.96 1.77
N ARG A 63 -7.15 13.22 1.84
CA ARG A 63 -7.00 14.11 0.68
C ARG A 63 -5.99 13.57 -0.33
N PHE A 64 -4.83 13.08 0.12
CA PHE A 64 -3.84 12.45 -0.75
C PHE A 64 -4.46 11.26 -1.52
N VAL A 65 -5.17 10.37 -0.81
CA VAL A 65 -5.82 9.20 -1.42
C VAL A 65 -6.86 9.63 -2.45
N GLN A 66 -7.69 10.63 -2.13
CA GLN A 66 -8.68 11.16 -3.05
C GLN A 66 -8.04 11.73 -4.32
N GLN A 67 -6.97 12.53 -4.18
CA GLN A 67 -6.25 13.11 -5.31
C GLN A 67 -5.57 12.03 -6.17
N ALA A 68 -4.98 11.01 -5.55
CA ALA A 68 -4.35 9.89 -6.26
C ALA A 68 -5.39 9.12 -7.11
N VAL A 69 -6.55 8.82 -6.52
CA VAL A 69 -7.66 8.15 -7.23
C VAL A 69 -8.19 9.01 -8.39
N ASP A 70 -8.36 10.31 -8.19
CA ASP A 70 -8.81 11.21 -9.26
C ASP A 70 -7.77 11.35 -10.38
N HIS A 71 -6.47 11.37 -10.04
CA HIS A 71 -5.38 11.35 -11.02
C HIS A 71 -5.41 10.07 -11.86
N LEU A 72 -5.50 8.91 -11.22
CA LEU A 72 -5.61 7.62 -11.90
C LEU A 72 -6.81 7.60 -12.87
N ALA A 73 -7.97 8.03 -12.40
CA ALA A 73 -9.18 8.11 -13.22
C ALA A 73 -9.01 9.09 -14.40
N GLY A 74 -8.44 10.28 -14.15
CA GLY A 74 -8.18 11.30 -15.17
C GLY A 74 -7.17 10.85 -16.23
N ARG A 75 -6.27 9.93 -15.87
CA ARG A 75 -5.30 9.28 -16.76
C ARG A 75 -5.87 8.04 -17.48
N GLY A 76 -7.15 7.72 -17.27
CA GLY A 76 -7.85 6.64 -17.93
C GLY A 76 -7.63 5.26 -17.31
N PHE A 77 -7.14 5.18 -16.06
CA PHE A 77 -7.13 3.91 -15.34
C PHE A 77 -8.59 3.45 -15.12
N PRO A 78 -8.96 2.28 -15.65
CA PRO A 78 -10.35 1.84 -15.59
C PRO A 78 -10.71 1.33 -14.19
N ASN A 79 -11.97 1.51 -13.80
CA ASN A 79 -12.57 0.86 -12.64
C ASN A 79 -11.90 1.19 -11.29
N VAL A 80 -11.54 2.46 -11.09
CA VAL A 80 -11.11 3.00 -9.79
C VAL A 80 -12.28 3.66 -9.07
N PRO A 81 -12.54 3.35 -7.78
CA PRO A 81 -13.67 3.89 -7.03
C PRO A 81 -13.41 5.34 -6.61
N ARG A 82 -13.89 6.30 -7.41
CA ARG A 82 -13.78 7.73 -7.09
C ARG A 82 -14.65 8.13 -5.91
N PHE A 83 -14.19 9.15 -5.20
CA PHE A 83 -14.90 9.72 -4.06
C PHE A 83 -16.15 10.44 -4.53
N ILE A 84 -17.29 10.09 -3.95
CA ILE A 84 -18.57 10.73 -4.19
C ILE A 84 -18.66 11.94 -3.28
N ARG A 85 -18.86 13.11 -3.88
CA ARG A 85 -18.95 14.37 -3.15
C ARG A 85 -20.20 14.41 -2.26
N THR A 86 -20.09 15.05 -1.10
CA THR A 86 -21.24 15.38 -0.25
C THR A 86 -22.17 16.34 -0.99
N LYS A 87 -23.36 16.60 -0.43
CA LYS A 87 -24.29 17.62 -0.93
C LYS A 87 -23.72 19.05 -0.88
N TYR A 88 -22.61 19.24 -0.16
CA TYR A 88 -21.88 20.51 -0.06
C TYR A 88 -20.67 20.58 -1.01
N GLY A 89 -20.31 19.47 -1.67
CA GLY A 89 -19.18 19.40 -2.62
C GLY A 89 -17.89 18.83 -2.04
N ASP A 90 -17.87 18.46 -0.75
CA ASP A 90 -16.69 17.93 -0.08
C ASP A 90 -16.40 16.47 -0.47
N PRO A 91 -15.13 16.03 -0.56
CA PRO A 91 -14.79 14.65 -0.90
C PRO A 91 -14.98 13.65 0.24
N TYR A 92 -14.93 14.12 1.47
CA TYR A 92 -15.01 13.33 2.70
C TYR A 92 -15.69 14.14 3.79
N VAL A 93 -16.08 13.48 4.88
CA VAL A 93 -16.73 14.07 6.05
C VAL A 93 -15.85 13.86 7.27
N VAL A 94 -15.56 14.95 8.00
CA VAL A 94 -14.91 14.90 9.31
C VAL A 94 -15.99 14.84 10.37
N HIS A 95 -15.98 13.79 11.19
CA HIS A 95 -16.96 13.57 12.25
C HIS A 95 -16.23 13.23 13.57
N PRO A 96 -16.78 13.51 14.76
CA PRO A 96 -16.16 13.17 16.04
C PRO A 96 -15.74 11.69 16.18
N THR A 97 -16.42 10.79 15.47
CA THR A 97 -16.10 9.36 15.47
C THR A 97 -14.94 8.99 14.54
N GLY A 98 -14.56 9.83 13.58
CA GLY A 98 -13.55 9.56 12.55
C GLY A 98 -13.82 10.26 11.21
N ILE A 99 -12.98 10.04 10.21
CA ILE A 99 -13.17 10.57 8.85
C ILE A 99 -13.89 9.52 7.99
N TYR A 100 -14.81 9.98 7.14
CA TYR A 100 -15.61 9.12 6.27
C TYR A 100 -15.51 9.56 4.82
N TYR A 101 -15.43 8.60 3.91
CA TYR A 101 -15.60 8.85 2.49
C TYR A 101 -16.54 7.82 1.87
N LEU A 102 -17.19 8.23 0.78
CA LEU A 102 -18.14 7.40 0.05
C LEU A 102 -17.63 7.15 -1.36
N THR A 103 -17.72 5.91 -1.83
CA THR A 103 -17.40 5.54 -3.22
C THR A 103 -18.48 4.66 -3.82
N ASP A 104 -18.41 4.42 -5.12
CA ASP A 104 -19.18 3.38 -5.76
C ASP A 104 -18.74 1.99 -5.29
N TRP A 105 -19.70 1.11 -5.02
CA TRP A 105 -19.40 -0.30 -4.76
C TRP A 105 -19.06 -1.00 -6.06
N MET A 106 -17.82 -1.46 -6.21
CA MET A 106 -17.38 -2.14 -7.42
C MET A 106 -18.15 -3.45 -7.63
N PRO A 107 -18.77 -3.66 -8.81
CA PRO A 107 -19.44 -4.91 -9.13
C PRO A 107 -18.42 -6.04 -9.27
N GLY A 108 -18.81 -7.25 -8.90
CA GLY A 108 -17.98 -8.45 -9.03
C GLY A 108 -17.75 -9.17 -7.71
N LYS A 109 -16.70 -10.01 -7.71
CA LYS A 109 -16.26 -10.78 -6.55
C LYS A 109 -14.77 -10.55 -6.32
N GLU A 110 -14.32 -10.75 -5.09
CA GLU A 110 -12.89 -10.79 -4.79
C GLU A 110 -12.16 -11.78 -5.70
N ALA A 111 -10.95 -11.40 -6.12
CA ALA A 111 -10.15 -12.19 -7.03
C ALA A 111 -9.76 -13.53 -6.39
N ASP A 112 -10.11 -14.61 -7.09
CA ASP A 112 -9.63 -15.94 -6.76
C ASP A 112 -8.25 -16.15 -7.39
N LEU A 113 -7.20 -15.84 -6.64
CA LEU A 113 -5.82 -15.88 -7.11
C LEU A 113 -5.18 -17.28 -7.00
N LYS A 114 -5.99 -18.31 -6.75
CA LYS A 114 -5.64 -19.71 -7.05
C LYS A 114 -5.72 -20.01 -8.55
N LYS A 115 -6.41 -19.15 -9.32
CA LYS A 115 -6.52 -19.25 -10.77
C LYS A 115 -5.46 -18.40 -11.44
N ALA A 116 -4.58 -19.02 -12.22
CA ALA A 116 -3.52 -18.32 -12.94
C ALA A 116 -4.06 -17.16 -13.82
N LYS A 117 -5.23 -17.35 -14.46
CA LYS A 117 -5.91 -16.29 -15.22
C LYS A 117 -6.13 -15.01 -14.39
N ASN A 118 -6.53 -15.13 -13.13
CA ASN A 118 -6.77 -13.97 -12.27
C ASN A 118 -5.44 -13.33 -11.83
N VAL A 119 -4.37 -14.11 -11.68
CA VAL A 119 -3.02 -13.58 -11.37
C VAL A 119 -2.48 -12.79 -12.57
N PHE A 120 -2.64 -13.29 -13.79
CA PHE A 120 -2.26 -12.55 -15.00
C PHE A 120 -3.09 -11.28 -15.16
N LEU A 121 -4.41 -11.34 -14.90
CA LEU A 121 -5.26 -10.15 -14.91
C LEU A 121 -4.84 -9.13 -13.84
N ALA A 122 -4.41 -9.60 -12.66
CA ALA A 122 -3.87 -8.75 -11.60
C ALA A 122 -2.57 -8.06 -12.00
N ALA A 123 -1.65 -8.79 -12.65
CA ALA A 123 -0.40 -8.24 -13.16
C ALA A 123 -0.62 -7.19 -14.25
N GLU A 124 -1.51 -7.47 -15.20
CA GLU A 124 -1.88 -6.53 -16.26
C GLU A 124 -2.54 -5.26 -15.68
N THR A 125 -3.44 -5.43 -14.72
CA THR A 125 -4.13 -4.32 -14.05
C THR A 125 -3.17 -3.47 -13.24
N LEU A 126 -2.20 -4.10 -12.56
CA LEU A 126 -1.16 -3.40 -11.81
C LEU A 126 -0.26 -2.56 -12.74
N ALA A 127 0.12 -3.11 -13.90
CA ALA A 127 0.91 -2.38 -14.88
C ALA A 127 0.13 -1.17 -15.45
N LYS A 128 -1.18 -1.31 -15.67
CA LYS A 128 -2.08 -0.20 -16.06
C LYS A 128 -2.16 0.85 -14.95
N LEU A 129 -2.25 0.45 -13.68
CA LEU A 129 -2.26 1.34 -12.53
C LEU A 129 -0.97 2.17 -12.48
N HIS A 130 0.20 1.52 -12.50
CA HIS A 130 1.49 2.23 -12.45
C HIS A 130 1.71 3.13 -13.66
N SER A 131 1.24 2.73 -14.85
CA SER A 131 1.32 3.58 -16.06
C SER A 131 0.47 4.84 -15.95
N ALA A 132 -0.73 4.72 -15.35
CA ALA A 132 -1.62 5.85 -15.12
C ALA A 132 -1.18 6.72 -13.94
N GLY A 133 -0.55 6.11 -12.93
CA GLY A 133 -0.13 6.77 -11.69
C GLY A 133 1.09 7.67 -11.81
N ALA A 134 1.67 7.79 -13.00
CA ALA A 134 2.89 8.57 -13.20
C ALA A 134 2.64 10.08 -13.38
N GLY A 135 3.57 10.87 -12.84
CA GLY A 135 3.47 12.32 -12.80
C GLY A 135 2.29 12.79 -11.96
N PHE A 136 1.97 12.07 -10.88
CA PHE A 136 0.97 12.48 -9.92
C PHE A 136 1.55 13.60 -9.05
N GLU A 137 0.82 14.70 -8.88
CA GLU A 137 1.22 15.77 -7.97
C GLU A 137 0.09 15.99 -6.98
N ALA A 138 0.32 15.57 -5.74
CA ALA A 138 -0.55 15.87 -4.62
C ALA A 138 -0.29 17.27 -4.08
N ASP A 139 -1.34 17.89 -3.53
CA ASP A 139 -1.26 19.16 -2.81
C ASP A 139 -1.10 18.91 -1.30
N GLY A 140 -0.31 19.75 -0.62
CA GLY A 140 -0.26 19.81 0.85
C GLY A 140 0.63 18.75 1.52
N PHE A 141 0.52 18.61 2.85
CA PHE A 141 1.30 17.66 3.67
C PHE A 141 0.68 16.25 3.64
N GLY A 142 1.37 15.22 4.18
CA GLY A 142 0.90 13.81 4.16
C GLY A 142 1.31 13.03 2.91
N GLN A 143 2.34 13.51 2.22
CA GLN A 143 2.90 12.98 0.96
C GLN A 143 4.02 11.97 1.16
N GLU A 144 4.07 11.28 2.30
CA GLU A 144 5.23 10.45 2.64
C GLU A 144 5.51 9.40 1.54
N THR A 145 6.71 9.44 0.98
CA THR A 145 7.30 8.25 0.35
C THR A 145 7.37 7.17 1.42
N ARG A 146 6.58 6.12 1.24
CA ARG A 146 6.66 4.94 2.08
C ARG A 146 7.67 3.95 1.49
N GLU A 147 8.25 3.18 2.40
CA GLU A 147 9.04 1.97 2.17
C GLU A 147 10.47 2.18 1.67
N ASP A 148 11.38 2.23 2.64
CA ASP A 148 12.77 1.82 2.47
C ASP A 148 12.90 0.36 2.93
N PHE A 149 13.10 -0.55 1.96
CA PHE A 149 13.31 -1.97 2.22
C PHE A 149 14.50 -2.20 3.14
N SER A 150 15.58 -1.41 3.00
CA SER A 150 16.76 -1.56 3.82
C SER A 150 16.44 -1.31 5.30
N ALA A 151 15.65 -0.28 5.60
CA ALA A 151 15.19 0.02 6.95
C ALA A 151 14.18 -1.04 7.47
N GLN A 152 13.29 -1.55 6.61
CA GLN A 152 12.37 -2.62 7.00
C GLN A 152 13.12 -3.92 7.33
N TRP A 153 14.07 -4.32 6.50
CA TRP A 153 14.84 -5.55 6.67
C TRP A 153 15.79 -5.44 7.87
N GLY A 154 16.39 -4.28 8.10
CA GLY A 154 17.17 -4.01 9.31
C GLY A 154 16.35 -4.16 10.59
N ARG A 155 15.08 -3.70 10.60
CA ARG A 155 14.16 -3.92 11.73
C ARG A 155 13.84 -5.41 11.95
N PHE A 156 13.69 -6.19 10.88
CA PHE A 156 13.50 -7.64 11.00
C PHE A 156 14.72 -8.31 11.64
N GLN A 157 15.94 -7.95 11.22
CA GLN A 157 17.16 -8.49 11.82
C GLN A 157 17.26 -8.18 13.32
N ALA A 158 16.92 -6.95 13.73
CA ALA A 158 16.86 -6.57 15.14
C ALA A 158 15.80 -7.36 15.92
N LYS A 159 14.64 -7.62 15.33
CA LYS A 159 13.58 -8.47 15.93
C LYS A 159 14.05 -9.90 16.14
N LEU A 160 14.68 -10.53 15.14
CA LEU A 160 15.19 -11.88 15.28
C LEU A 160 16.20 -11.99 16.44
N GLN A 161 17.07 -10.99 16.60
CA GLN A 161 17.99 -10.93 17.73
C GLN A 161 17.25 -10.84 19.07
N SER A 162 16.17 -10.05 19.15
CA SER A 162 15.32 -9.97 20.34
C SER A 162 14.61 -11.29 20.63
N TYR A 163 14.14 -12.00 19.59
CA TYR A 163 13.52 -13.31 19.73
C TYR A 163 14.51 -14.34 20.25
N ASP A 164 15.74 -14.35 19.73
CA ASP A 164 16.82 -15.22 20.20
C ASP A 164 17.10 -14.99 21.70
N THR A 165 17.18 -13.73 22.12
CA THR A 165 17.33 -13.37 23.55
C THR A 165 16.15 -13.87 24.39
N SER A 166 14.91 -13.72 23.90
CA SER A 166 13.70 -14.16 24.62
C SER A 166 13.60 -15.68 24.79
N LEU A 167 14.34 -16.43 23.97
CA LEU A 167 14.41 -17.88 23.97
C LEU A 167 15.56 -18.43 24.82
N ALA A 168 16.60 -17.64 25.09
CA ALA A 168 17.82 -18.10 25.77
C ALA A 168 17.55 -18.72 27.16
N ASP A 169 16.60 -18.16 27.92
CA ASP A 169 16.30 -18.59 29.29
C ASP A 169 15.17 -19.63 29.40
N ARG A 170 14.60 -20.08 28.27
CA ARG A 170 13.48 -21.04 28.27
C ARG A 170 13.97 -22.48 28.40
N ARG A 171 13.58 -23.15 29.50
CA ARG A 171 13.93 -24.56 29.79
C ARG A 171 13.18 -25.56 28.92
N GLU A 172 11.91 -25.28 28.60
CA GLU A 172 11.08 -26.09 27.71
C GLU A 172 10.74 -25.28 26.47
N GLN A 173 10.87 -25.93 25.31
CA GLN A 173 10.57 -25.33 24.02
C GLN A 173 9.38 -26.05 23.40
N ASN A 174 8.50 -25.28 22.78
CA ASN A 174 7.43 -25.86 21.99
C ASN A 174 7.88 -26.11 20.54
N ALA A 175 7.01 -26.76 19.77
CA ALA A 175 7.31 -27.18 18.40
C ALA A 175 7.73 -26.04 17.46
N MET A 176 7.20 -24.82 17.63
CA MET A 176 7.56 -23.67 16.79
C MET A 176 8.94 -23.12 17.17
N GLU A 177 9.23 -23.03 18.46
CA GLU A 177 10.53 -22.54 18.96
C GLU A 177 11.67 -23.45 18.57
N ASP A 178 11.46 -24.77 18.66
CA ASP A 178 12.41 -25.78 18.19
C ASP A 178 12.67 -25.64 16.69
N ALA A 179 11.61 -25.59 15.87
CA ALA A 179 11.72 -25.41 14.42
C ALA A 179 12.48 -24.12 14.05
N TYR A 180 12.15 -23.00 14.70
CA TYR A 180 12.82 -21.72 14.49
C TYR A 180 14.31 -21.81 14.82
N ARG A 181 14.69 -22.41 15.96
CA ARG A 181 16.11 -22.58 16.34
C ARG A 181 16.85 -23.47 15.35
N THR A 182 16.23 -24.57 14.90
CA THR A 182 16.83 -25.49 13.91
C THR A 182 17.23 -24.76 12.63
N HIS A 183 16.41 -23.81 12.17
CA HIS A 183 16.60 -23.12 10.89
C HIS A 183 17.03 -21.65 11.01
N ARG A 184 17.44 -21.22 12.20
CA ARG A 184 17.78 -19.82 12.49
C ARG A 184 18.99 -19.35 11.68
N SER A 185 19.95 -20.23 11.44
CA SER A 185 21.18 -19.92 10.70
C SER A 185 20.88 -19.67 9.21
N GLU A 186 20.06 -20.53 8.61
CA GLU A 186 19.60 -20.44 7.22
C GLU A 186 18.80 -19.15 7.01
N LEU A 187 17.85 -18.85 7.90
CA LEU A 187 17.13 -17.57 7.89
C LEU A 187 18.08 -16.37 7.92
N ASN A 188 19.10 -16.41 8.78
CA ASN A 188 20.07 -15.33 8.89
C ASN A 188 20.82 -15.12 7.57
N LYS A 189 21.29 -16.21 6.96
CA LYS A 189 22.01 -16.17 5.68
C LYS A 189 21.15 -15.61 4.56
N MET A 190 19.89 -16.05 4.44
CA MET A 190 18.95 -15.52 3.45
C MET A 190 18.73 -14.01 3.61
N ILE A 191 18.52 -13.53 4.84
CA ILE A 191 18.32 -12.10 5.14
C ILE A 191 19.56 -11.28 4.79
N HIS A 192 20.73 -11.70 5.25
CA HIS A 192 21.98 -10.99 4.99
C HIS A 192 22.30 -10.94 3.51
N HIS A 193 22.14 -12.06 2.81
CA HIS A 193 22.34 -12.12 1.37
C HIS A 193 21.41 -11.16 0.64
N ALA A 194 20.11 -11.20 0.93
CA ALA A 194 19.14 -10.30 0.29
C ALA A 194 19.47 -8.82 0.56
N ALA A 195 19.82 -8.46 1.80
CA ALA A 195 20.22 -7.10 2.17
C ALA A 195 21.50 -6.66 1.44
N GLU A 196 22.49 -7.54 1.31
CA GLU A 196 23.72 -7.30 0.55
C GLU A 196 23.41 -7.09 -0.94
N GLN A 197 22.59 -7.95 -1.53
CA GLN A 197 22.20 -7.82 -2.94
C GLN A 197 21.42 -6.52 -3.20
N LEU A 198 20.56 -6.11 -2.28
CA LEU A 198 19.84 -4.83 -2.39
C LEU A 198 20.81 -3.64 -2.29
N ALA A 199 21.79 -3.69 -1.38
CA ALA A 199 22.79 -2.63 -1.22
C ALA A 199 23.70 -2.47 -2.46
N HIS A 200 23.98 -3.56 -3.17
CA HIS A 200 24.77 -3.54 -4.42
C HIS A 200 23.92 -3.31 -5.68
N SER A 201 22.59 -3.24 -5.54
CA SER A 201 21.67 -2.93 -6.63
C SER A 201 21.46 -1.41 -6.78
N PRO A 202 20.87 -0.93 -7.88
CA PRO A 202 20.55 0.49 -8.06
C PRO A 202 19.35 0.96 -7.21
N TYR A 203 19.05 0.29 -6.09
CA TYR A 203 17.86 0.58 -5.25
C TYR A 203 17.80 2.03 -4.77
N GLY A 204 18.92 2.59 -4.31
CA GLY A 204 18.97 4.01 -3.90
C GLY A 204 18.56 4.96 -5.02
N GLN A 205 19.02 4.72 -6.24
CA GLN A 205 18.68 5.52 -7.43
C GLN A 205 17.21 5.35 -7.83
N ILE A 206 16.66 4.14 -7.64
CA ILE A 206 15.24 3.85 -7.86
C ILE A 206 14.36 4.64 -6.86
N LEU A 207 14.77 4.74 -5.59
CA LEU A 207 14.06 5.54 -4.60
C LEU A 207 14.11 7.04 -4.93
N GLU A 208 15.27 7.55 -5.32
CA GLU A 208 15.43 8.94 -5.78
C GLU A 208 14.55 9.23 -6.99
N TRP A 209 14.56 8.36 -7.99
CA TRP A 209 13.70 8.53 -9.16
C TRP A 209 12.21 8.51 -8.79
N ALA A 210 11.78 7.64 -7.88
CA ALA A 210 10.38 7.58 -7.46
C ALA A 210 9.93 8.86 -6.75
N ARG A 211 10.82 9.47 -5.96
CA ARG A 211 10.60 10.80 -5.35
C ARG A 211 10.45 11.88 -6.42
N ASP A 212 11.33 11.88 -7.42
CA ASP A 212 11.33 12.90 -8.48
C ASP A 212 10.17 12.76 -9.46
N ASN A 213 9.77 11.54 -9.80
CA ASN A 213 8.77 11.26 -10.83
C ASN A 213 7.37 11.09 -10.25
N LYS A 214 7.25 11.07 -8.92
CA LYS A 214 6.01 11.04 -8.16
C LYS A 214 5.03 10.00 -8.72
N THR A 215 5.48 8.75 -8.77
CA THR A 215 4.66 7.62 -9.22
C THR A 215 3.82 7.06 -8.07
N ILE A 216 2.59 6.65 -8.37
CA ILE A 216 1.71 6.02 -7.38
C ILE A 216 1.96 4.50 -7.33
N CYS A 217 2.28 4.00 -6.13
CA CYS A 217 2.09 2.60 -5.75
C CYS A 217 0.78 2.47 -4.95
N HIS A 218 0.10 1.32 -5.09
CA HIS A 218 -1.06 0.96 -4.31
C HIS A 218 -0.69 0.62 -2.85
N GLY A 219 0.43 -0.06 -2.61
CA GLY A 219 0.95 -0.37 -1.27
C GLY A 219 0.20 -1.47 -0.49
N SER A 220 -1.00 -1.85 -0.93
CA SER A 220 -1.75 -3.00 -0.38
C SER A 220 -2.44 -3.82 -1.47
N TYR A 221 -1.69 -4.22 -2.51
CA TYR A 221 -2.23 -4.91 -3.68
C TYR A 221 -2.51 -6.40 -3.42
N SER A 222 -3.54 -6.68 -2.62
CA SER A 222 -3.96 -8.01 -2.17
C SER A 222 -5.25 -8.50 -2.84
N ARG A 223 -5.58 -9.81 -2.73
CA ARG A 223 -6.80 -10.38 -3.33
C ARG A 223 -8.09 -9.68 -2.89
N GLN A 224 -8.11 -9.17 -1.66
CA GLN A 224 -9.27 -8.51 -1.06
C GLN A 224 -9.55 -7.16 -1.72
N ASN A 225 -8.51 -6.55 -2.29
CA ASN A 225 -8.53 -5.25 -2.95
C ASN A 225 -8.66 -5.38 -4.47
N LEU A 226 -8.82 -6.60 -4.99
CA LEU A 226 -8.98 -6.90 -6.41
C LEU A 226 -10.36 -7.49 -6.65
N ILE A 227 -11.21 -6.75 -7.37
CA ILE A 227 -12.59 -7.17 -7.65
C ILE A 227 -12.70 -7.55 -9.13
N VAL A 228 -13.03 -8.80 -9.39
CA VAL A 228 -13.21 -9.36 -10.73
C VAL A 228 -14.70 -9.35 -11.10
N ASP A 229 -15.01 -8.68 -12.21
CA ASP A 229 -16.29 -8.80 -12.92
C ASP A 229 -16.02 -9.21 -14.36
N LYS A 230 -16.42 -10.43 -14.71
CA LYS A 230 -16.14 -11.08 -16.01
C LYS A 230 -14.63 -11.12 -16.29
N GLU A 231 -14.14 -10.31 -17.23
CA GLU A 231 -12.73 -10.22 -17.63
C GLU A 231 -12.11 -8.86 -17.25
N ARG A 232 -12.77 -8.11 -16.37
CA ARG A 232 -12.27 -6.83 -15.87
C ARG A 232 -11.94 -6.97 -14.40
N MET A 233 -10.81 -6.37 -14.02
CA MET A 233 -10.43 -6.23 -12.62
C MET A 233 -10.51 -4.76 -12.23
N SER A 234 -11.08 -4.55 -11.05
CA SER A 234 -11.13 -3.25 -10.38
C SER A 234 -10.21 -3.31 -9.18
N VAL A 235 -9.58 -2.19 -8.87
CA VAL A 235 -8.74 -2.04 -7.68
C VAL A 235 -9.49 -1.17 -6.70
N VAL A 236 -9.58 -1.60 -5.45
CA VAL A 236 -10.25 -0.87 -4.36
C VAL A 236 -9.30 -0.70 -3.18
N ASP A 237 -9.66 0.15 -2.24
CA ASP A 237 -8.89 0.40 -1.01
C ASP A 237 -7.49 0.98 -1.23
N PHE A 238 -7.46 2.23 -1.69
CA PHE A 238 -6.25 3.01 -1.91
C PHE A 238 -5.70 3.64 -0.62
N ASP A 239 -6.17 3.26 0.56
CA ASP A 239 -5.80 3.91 1.82
C ASP A 239 -4.30 3.77 2.14
N HIS A 240 -3.60 2.83 1.51
CA HIS A 240 -2.15 2.60 1.61
C HIS A 240 -1.36 3.11 0.40
N CYS A 241 -2.00 3.78 -0.57
CA CYS A 241 -1.30 4.27 -1.75
C CYS A 241 -0.30 5.39 -1.38
N HIS A 242 0.83 5.45 -2.06
CA HIS A 242 1.90 6.37 -1.71
C HIS A 242 2.76 6.67 -2.93
N TYR A 243 3.62 7.70 -2.83
CA TYR A 243 4.70 7.83 -3.78
C TYR A 243 5.68 6.70 -3.60
N GLY A 244 5.87 5.89 -4.64
CA GLY A 244 6.71 4.71 -4.57
C GLY A 244 7.10 4.24 -5.96
N HIS A 245 8.14 3.40 -6.02
CA HIS A 245 8.56 2.84 -7.29
C HIS A 245 7.71 1.61 -7.66
N PRO A 246 7.19 1.50 -8.90
CA PRO A 246 6.39 0.36 -9.39
C PRO A 246 6.91 -1.05 -9.10
N VAL A 247 8.23 -1.19 -8.97
CA VAL A 247 8.91 -2.46 -8.62
C VAL A 247 8.48 -3.01 -7.25
N HIS A 248 8.07 -2.14 -6.32
CA HIS A 248 7.63 -2.53 -4.97
C HIS A 248 6.36 -3.35 -5.03
N ASP A 249 5.32 -2.81 -5.64
CA ASP A 249 4.04 -3.50 -5.80
C ASP A 249 4.17 -4.76 -6.68
N LEU A 250 5.05 -4.74 -7.70
CA LEU A 250 5.33 -5.92 -8.52
C LEU A 250 6.04 -7.03 -7.71
N GLY A 251 7.03 -6.67 -6.89
CA GLY A 251 7.68 -7.58 -5.96
C GLY A 251 6.67 -8.15 -4.96
N ALA A 252 5.85 -7.29 -4.36
CA ALA A 252 4.81 -7.70 -3.42
C ALA A 252 3.78 -8.65 -4.05
N LEU A 253 3.40 -8.42 -5.32
CA LEU A 253 2.55 -9.32 -6.09
C LEU A 253 3.20 -10.71 -6.21
N LEU A 254 4.44 -10.78 -6.69
CA LEU A 254 5.16 -12.04 -6.86
C LEU A 254 5.36 -12.78 -5.54
N THR A 255 5.89 -12.11 -4.51
CA THR A 255 6.10 -12.67 -3.17
C THR A 255 4.81 -13.21 -2.54
N ARG A 256 3.66 -12.60 -2.84
CA ARG A 256 2.36 -13.04 -2.31
C ARG A 256 1.79 -14.25 -3.06
N TYR A 257 1.97 -14.33 -4.38
CA TYR A 257 1.27 -15.31 -5.21
C TYR A 257 2.12 -16.48 -5.67
N MET A 258 3.41 -16.29 -5.93
CA MET A 258 4.33 -17.35 -6.35
C MET A 258 4.39 -18.55 -5.39
N PRO A 259 4.31 -18.39 -4.05
CA PRO A 259 4.27 -19.52 -3.13
C PRO A 259 3.10 -20.50 -3.39
N ARG A 260 2.00 -20.05 -4.02
CA ARG A 260 0.85 -20.91 -4.37
C ARG A 260 1.10 -21.82 -5.57
N TYR A 261 2.05 -21.44 -6.41
CA TYR A 261 2.48 -22.19 -7.58
C TYR A 261 3.86 -22.77 -7.35
N GLU A 262 4.26 -22.95 -6.09
CA GLU A 262 5.56 -23.54 -5.70
C GLU A 262 6.76 -22.83 -6.36
N TRP A 263 6.61 -21.53 -6.61
CA TRP A 263 7.59 -20.72 -7.34
C TRP A 263 7.91 -21.24 -8.76
N ASP A 264 6.97 -21.89 -9.43
CA ASP A 264 7.09 -22.34 -10.82
C ASP A 264 7.56 -21.20 -11.74
N ALA A 265 8.72 -21.39 -12.35
CA ALA A 265 9.37 -20.38 -13.15
C ALA A 265 8.56 -19.97 -14.39
N ALA A 266 7.83 -20.89 -15.01
CA ALA A 266 7.00 -20.59 -16.18
C ALA A 266 5.84 -19.65 -15.81
N ILE A 267 5.20 -19.87 -14.65
CA ILE A 267 4.19 -18.96 -14.10
C ILE A 267 4.80 -17.61 -13.74
N GLY A 268 5.93 -17.60 -13.02
CA GLY A 268 6.61 -16.36 -12.62
C GLY A 268 7.01 -15.48 -13.81
N PHE A 269 7.61 -16.08 -14.84
CA PHE A 269 7.94 -15.36 -16.07
C PHE A 269 6.70 -14.92 -16.85
N SER A 270 5.62 -15.71 -16.86
CA SER A 270 4.35 -15.29 -17.49
C SER A 270 3.75 -14.05 -16.80
N ILE A 271 3.80 -13.97 -15.46
CA ILE A 271 3.37 -12.78 -14.70
C ILE A 271 4.19 -11.56 -15.12
N LEU A 272 5.53 -11.70 -15.18
CA LEU A 272 6.43 -10.63 -15.59
C LEU A 272 6.19 -10.20 -17.04
N ASP A 273 6.01 -11.14 -17.96
CA ASP A 273 5.79 -10.85 -19.37
C ASP A 273 4.45 -10.14 -19.59
N VAL A 274 3.39 -10.53 -18.87
CA VAL A 274 2.09 -9.83 -18.88
C VAL A 274 2.21 -8.40 -18.35
N TYR A 275 2.94 -8.20 -17.24
CA TYR A 275 3.20 -6.87 -16.71
C TYR A 275 3.99 -6.01 -17.71
N ARG A 276 5.09 -6.57 -18.25
CA ARG A 276 6.03 -5.91 -19.17
C ARG A 276 5.41 -5.53 -20.50
N ALA A 277 4.40 -6.27 -20.96
CA ALA A 277 3.65 -5.95 -22.16
C ALA A 277 2.91 -4.60 -22.07
N VAL A 278 2.61 -4.13 -20.85
CA VAL A 278 1.93 -2.85 -20.61
C VAL A 278 2.92 -1.76 -20.20
N ARG A 279 3.81 -2.05 -19.24
CA ARG A 279 4.85 -1.13 -18.74
C ARG A 279 6.20 -1.82 -18.78
N GLU A 280 7.16 -1.23 -19.48
CA GLU A 280 8.53 -1.73 -19.52
C GLU A 280 9.12 -1.86 -18.10
N VAL A 281 9.90 -2.93 -17.90
CA VAL A 281 10.71 -3.17 -16.71
C VAL A 281 12.15 -3.25 -17.20
N THR A 282 12.95 -2.27 -16.80
CA THR A 282 14.37 -2.10 -17.16
C THR A 282 15.24 -3.14 -16.50
N ALA A 283 16.50 -3.25 -16.94
CA ALA A 283 17.45 -4.17 -16.33
C ALA A 283 17.72 -3.83 -14.85
N GLU A 284 17.71 -2.54 -14.53
CA GLU A 284 17.96 -2.02 -13.19
C GLU A 284 16.76 -2.23 -12.27
N GLU A 285 15.53 -2.00 -12.78
CA GLU A 285 14.31 -2.40 -12.07
C GLU A 285 14.26 -3.91 -11.85
N MET A 286 14.67 -4.71 -12.84
CA MET A 286 14.73 -6.16 -12.72
C MET A 286 15.79 -6.61 -11.70
N THR A 287 16.92 -5.91 -11.62
CA THR A 287 17.98 -6.14 -10.61
C THR A 287 17.43 -5.89 -9.21
N VAL A 288 16.75 -4.76 -8.99
CA VAL A 288 16.12 -4.47 -7.69
C VAL A 288 15.00 -5.46 -7.37
N LEU A 289 14.22 -5.88 -8.37
CA LEU A 289 13.20 -6.90 -8.18
C LEU A 289 13.79 -8.24 -7.74
N ALA A 290 14.87 -8.70 -8.37
CA ALA A 290 15.56 -9.93 -8.00
C ALA A 290 16.15 -9.85 -6.58
N ALA A 291 16.76 -8.71 -6.21
CA ALA A 291 17.23 -8.47 -4.85
C ALA A 291 16.07 -8.48 -3.83
N TYR A 292 14.93 -7.86 -4.16
CA TYR A 292 13.72 -7.89 -3.33
C TYR A 292 13.19 -9.31 -3.13
N LEU A 293 13.08 -10.10 -4.20
CA LEU A 293 12.58 -11.47 -4.16
C LEU A 293 13.54 -12.44 -3.45
N SER A 294 14.81 -12.07 -3.28
CA SER A 294 15.77 -12.85 -2.49
C SER A 294 15.40 -12.87 -1.00
N PHE A 295 14.66 -11.87 -0.52
CA PHE A 295 14.30 -11.72 0.89
C PHE A 295 13.20 -12.70 1.34
N PRO A 296 13.36 -13.43 2.46
CA PRO A 296 12.41 -14.45 2.90
C PRO A 296 11.19 -13.88 3.63
N GLN A 297 10.50 -12.92 3.01
CA GLN A 297 9.39 -12.17 3.63
C GLN A 297 8.30 -13.10 4.19
N ARG A 298 7.84 -14.08 3.41
CA ARG A 298 6.73 -14.95 3.82
C ARG A 298 7.09 -15.82 5.02
N THR A 299 8.32 -16.33 5.07
CA THR A 299 8.82 -17.12 6.19
C THR A 299 8.93 -16.25 7.44
N LEU A 300 9.43 -15.02 7.30
CA LEU A 300 9.54 -14.06 8.40
C LEU A 300 8.18 -13.58 8.90
N ASP A 301 7.18 -13.44 8.04
CA ASP A 301 5.81 -13.11 8.45
C ASP A 301 5.24 -14.17 9.42
N VAL A 302 5.59 -15.46 9.26
CA VAL A 302 5.18 -16.53 10.18
C VAL A 302 5.91 -16.42 11.52
N VAL A 303 7.22 -16.17 11.47
CA VAL A 303 8.06 -15.97 12.67
C VAL A 303 7.56 -14.78 13.48
N GLU A 304 7.38 -13.61 12.83
CA GLU A 304 6.86 -12.41 13.48
C GLU A 304 5.47 -12.68 14.06
N ALA A 305 4.58 -13.35 13.32
CA ALA A 305 3.23 -13.61 13.80
C ALA A 305 3.19 -14.45 15.09
N TYR A 306 4.12 -15.40 15.24
CA TYR A 306 4.28 -16.22 16.44
C TYR A 306 4.79 -15.39 17.62
N PHE A 307 5.92 -14.70 17.47
CA PHE A 307 6.55 -13.99 18.58
C PHE A 307 5.75 -12.75 19.02
N GLU A 308 5.15 -12.04 18.07
CA GLU A 308 4.31 -10.87 18.33
C GLU A 308 2.86 -11.23 18.68
N ARG A 309 2.52 -12.52 18.72
CA ARG A 309 1.18 -13.04 19.06
C ARG A 309 0.04 -12.40 18.26
N THR A 310 0.29 -12.15 16.96
CA THR A 310 -0.70 -11.52 16.09
C THR A 310 -1.73 -12.50 15.55
N ARG A 311 -1.56 -13.80 15.82
CA ARG A 311 -2.54 -14.84 15.49
C ARG A 311 -2.72 -15.82 16.64
N ASP A 312 -3.94 -16.29 16.77
CA ASP A 312 -4.35 -17.30 17.74
C ASP A 312 -4.23 -18.70 17.12
N TRP A 313 -3.00 -19.15 16.89
CA TRP A 313 -2.68 -20.51 16.47
C TRP A 313 -1.87 -21.22 17.54
N ASP A 314 -2.05 -22.53 17.67
CA ASP A 314 -1.19 -23.34 18.53
C ASP A 314 0.24 -23.45 17.95
N ALA A 315 1.18 -23.80 18.82
CA ALA A 315 2.59 -23.90 18.44
C ALA A 315 2.87 -24.95 17.35
N GLY A 316 2.12 -26.04 17.29
CA GLY A 316 2.26 -27.06 16.25
C GLY A 316 1.85 -26.53 14.89
N LYS A 317 0.73 -25.80 14.83
CA LYS A 317 0.28 -25.12 13.62
C LYS A 317 1.30 -24.08 13.15
N PHE A 318 1.85 -23.24 14.04
CA PHE A 318 2.93 -22.31 13.69
C PHE A 318 4.16 -23.04 13.13
N ALA A 319 4.61 -24.10 13.79
CA ALA A 319 5.78 -24.88 13.36
C ALA A 319 5.60 -25.48 11.95
N ASN A 320 4.43 -26.05 11.67
CA ASN A 320 4.11 -26.60 10.35
C ASN A 320 4.06 -25.50 9.28
N ARG A 321 3.49 -24.34 9.58
CA ARG A 321 3.49 -23.20 8.66
C ARG A 321 4.88 -22.66 8.39
N PHE A 322 5.70 -22.57 9.42
CA PHE A 322 7.08 -22.12 9.29
C PHE A 322 7.88 -23.04 8.38
N ARG A 323 7.88 -24.36 8.65
CA ARG A 323 8.59 -25.34 7.81
C ARG A 323 8.08 -25.37 6.37
N LYS A 324 6.76 -25.28 6.16
CA LYS A 324 6.18 -25.22 4.81
C LYS A 324 6.66 -23.99 4.04
N GLN A 325 6.65 -22.83 4.68
CA GLN A 325 7.08 -21.61 4.02
C GLN A 325 8.59 -21.61 3.74
N LEU A 326 9.38 -22.22 4.62
CA LEU A 326 10.80 -22.44 4.43
C LEU A 326 11.10 -23.43 3.29
N ALA A 327 10.31 -24.49 3.12
CA ALA A 327 10.44 -25.40 1.98
C ALA A 327 10.16 -24.68 0.64
N LEU A 328 9.19 -23.76 0.62
CA LEU A 328 8.90 -22.92 -0.56
C LEU A 328 10.00 -21.91 -0.85
N ASP A 329 10.90 -21.62 0.09
CA ASP A 329 12.00 -20.70 -0.12
C ASP A 329 13.10 -21.29 -1.03
N GLU A 330 13.21 -22.63 -1.13
CA GLU A 330 14.09 -23.28 -2.12
C GLU A 330 13.63 -22.93 -3.55
N GLY A 331 12.34 -23.09 -3.83
CA GLY A 331 11.75 -22.67 -5.11
C GLY A 331 11.90 -21.16 -5.36
N ARG A 332 11.79 -20.33 -4.32
CA ARG A 332 12.04 -18.88 -4.43
C ARG A 332 13.47 -18.59 -4.86
N GLU A 333 14.46 -19.20 -4.22
CA GLU A 333 15.86 -19.00 -4.55
C GLU A 333 16.17 -19.49 -5.97
N MET A 334 15.64 -20.64 -6.38
CA MET A 334 15.75 -21.13 -7.76
C MET A 334 15.15 -20.14 -8.76
N PHE A 335 13.96 -19.60 -8.49
CA PHE A 335 13.34 -18.60 -9.37
C PHE A 335 14.19 -17.31 -9.48
N VAL A 336 14.80 -16.87 -8.37
CA VAL A 336 15.74 -15.73 -8.38
C VAL A 336 17.00 -16.05 -9.20
N GLN A 337 17.54 -17.27 -9.09
CA GLN A 337 18.65 -17.72 -9.93
C GLN A 337 18.30 -17.67 -11.42
N ASP A 338 17.10 -18.17 -11.78
CA ASP A 338 16.59 -18.13 -13.14
C ASP A 338 16.40 -16.69 -13.64
N LEU A 339 15.94 -15.77 -12.77
CA LEU A 339 15.84 -14.34 -13.10
C LEU A 339 17.21 -13.74 -13.40
N ILE A 340 18.20 -13.99 -12.54
CA ILE A 340 19.58 -13.51 -12.70
C ILE A 340 20.16 -14.03 -14.01
N ALA A 341 20.03 -15.33 -14.28
CA ALA A 341 20.55 -15.96 -15.49
C ALA A 341 19.84 -15.47 -16.76
N ARG A 342 18.50 -15.42 -16.75
CA ARG A 342 17.69 -15.04 -17.93
C ARG A 342 17.92 -13.59 -18.36
N TYR A 343 18.14 -12.69 -17.42
CA TYR A 343 18.31 -11.26 -17.70
C TYR A 343 19.75 -10.76 -17.57
N GLY A 344 20.72 -11.63 -17.24
CA GLY A 344 22.12 -11.26 -17.09
C GLY A 344 22.36 -10.22 -15.98
N LEU A 345 21.65 -10.36 -14.86
CA LEU A 345 21.68 -9.38 -13.77
C LEU A 345 22.99 -9.46 -13.00
N ASN A 346 23.54 -8.32 -12.60
CA ASN A 346 24.76 -8.25 -11.79
C ASN A 346 24.43 -8.48 -10.30
N LEU A 347 24.02 -9.69 -9.95
CA LEU A 347 23.74 -10.14 -8.59
C LEU A 347 24.36 -11.51 -8.35
N THR A 348 24.67 -11.79 -7.09
CA THR A 348 25.03 -13.14 -6.66
C THR A 348 23.75 -13.95 -6.44
N ALA A 349 23.73 -15.17 -6.98
CA ALA A 349 22.63 -16.12 -6.80
C ALA A 349 22.46 -16.55 -5.32
N PRO A 350 21.23 -16.59 -4.78
CA PRO A 350 20.98 -17.15 -3.44
C PRO A 350 21.00 -18.69 -3.46
N SER A 351 21.46 -19.33 -2.38
CA SER A 351 21.44 -20.79 -2.21
C SER A 351 21.53 -21.20 -0.73
N PHE A 352 20.64 -20.66 0.10
CA PHE A 352 20.67 -20.81 1.56
C PHE A 352 19.40 -21.48 2.12
N ALA A 353 18.32 -21.53 1.35
CA ALA A 353 17.10 -22.20 1.78
C ALA A 353 17.37 -23.71 1.99
N PRO A 354 16.91 -24.30 3.10
CA PRO A 354 17.13 -25.71 3.36
C PRO A 354 16.22 -26.58 2.48
N HIS A 355 16.75 -27.71 2.03
CA HIS A 355 15.93 -28.74 1.41
C HIS A 355 15.11 -29.46 2.47
N LEU A 356 13.79 -29.31 2.40
CA LEU A 356 12.83 -29.97 3.31
C LEU A 356 11.92 -30.87 2.47
N GLU A 357 11.78 -32.13 2.88
CA GLU A 357 10.85 -33.06 2.21
C GLU A 357 9.42 -32.49 2.22
N ALA A 358 8.70 -32.74 1.11
CA ALA A 358 7.38 -32.17 0.86
C ALA A 358 6.42 -32.45 2.02
N LEU A 359 6.16 -31.41 2.82
CA LEU A 359 5.08 -31.41 3.80
C LEU A 359 3.76 -31.38 3.03
N GLU A 360 2.86 -32.33 3.33
CA GLU A 360 1.60 -32.60 2.63
C GLU A 360 0.86 -31.34 2.10
N GLU A 361 0.25 -31.48 0.91
CA GLU A 361 -0.60 -30.46 0.28
C GLU A 361 -1.74 -30.01 1.20
N TYR A 362 -1.76 -28.75 1.65
CA TYR A 362 -2.98 -28.16 2.21
C TYR A 362 -3.10 -26.63 2.00
N ASP A 363 -4.37 -26.25 1.76
CA ASP A 363 -4.94 -25.13 0.99
C ASP A 363 -5.00 -23.75 1.68
N ASP A 364 -4.13 -23.52 2.67
CA ASP A 364 -4.52 -22.66 3.79
C ASP A 364 -3.64 -21.39 3.92
N LEU A 365 -3.01 -20.93 2.81
CA LEU A 365 -2.27 -19.65 2.72
C LEU A 365 -3.17 -18.41 2.95
N GLU A 366 -4.49 -18.58 2.96
CA GLU A 366 -5.48 -17.49 3.13
C GLU A 366 -5.42 -16.82 4.51
N SER A 367 -5.10 -17.58 5.56
CA SER A 367 -5.13 -17.11 6.94
C SER A 367 -4.07 -16.03 7.25
N MET A 368 -3.05 -15.85 6.39
CA MET A 368 -2.08 -14.76 6.57
C MET A 368 -2.53 -13.42 5.98
N GLU A 369 -3.36 -13.47 4.95
CA GLU A 369 -3.82 -12.29 4.23
C GLU A 369 -4.98 -11.60 4.96
N SER A 370 -5.79 -12.36 5.71
CA SER A 370 -6.94 -11.80 6.45
C SER A 370 -6.56 -10.96 7.67
N SER A 371 -5.42 -11.23 8.32
CA SER A 371 -5.08 -10.58 9.60
C SER A 371 -4.03 -9.47 9.47
N SER A 372 -3.38 -9.32 8.32
CA SER A 372 -2.30 -8.33 8.15
C SER A 372 -2.80 -6.91 7.93
N VAL A 373 -4.07 -6.74 7.54
CA VAL A 373 -4.71 -5.43 7.33
C VAL A 373 -5.74 -5.10 8.42
N GLU A 374 -6.35 -6.11 9.06
CA GLU A 374 -7.48 -5.86 9.99
C GLU A 374 -7.08 -5.64 11.46
N THR A 375 -5.83 -5.90 11.87
CA THR A 375 -5.42 -5.76 13.29
C THR A 375 -4.20 -4.89 13.55
N ARG A 376 -3.52 -4.40 12.52
CA ARG A 376 -2.43 -3.44 12.70
C ARG A 376 -2.96 -2.04 12.40
N ASP A 377 -3.10 -1.23 13.45
CA ASP A 377 -3.00 0.23 13.30
C ASP A 377 -1.55 0.54 12.91
N ASP A 378 -1.26 0.30 11.64
CA ASP A 378 0.01 0.53 10.98
C ASP A 378 0.03 1.92 10.32
N SER A 379 -0.89 2.81 10.72
CA SER A 379 -0.79 4.21 10.38
C SER A 379 0.58 4.72 10.83
N TRP A 380 1.23 5.51 9.97
CA TRP A 380 2.51 6.15 10.29
C TRP A 380 2.38 6.97 11.58
N GLU A 381 1.23 7.63 11.73
CA GLU A 381 0.80 8.36 12.93
C GLU A 381 0.79 7.45 14.18
N ALA A 382 0.21 6.25 14.14
CA ALA A 382 0.24 5.33 15.29
C ALA A 382 1.64 4.77 15.59
N ARG A 383 2.53 4.69 14.60
CA ARG A 383 3.93 4.27 14.78
C ARG A 383 4.79 5.38 15.39
N GLU A 384 4.56 6.64 15.01
CA GLU A 384 5.22 7.80 15.58
C GLU A 384 4.76 8.03 17.03
N HIS A 385 3.45 7.94 17.30
CA HIS A 385 2.92 8.01 18.67
C HIS A 385 3.44 6.87 19.58
N ARG A 386 3.58 5.63 19.08
CA ARG A 386 4.19 4.53 19.85
C ARG A 386 5.69 4.69 20.09
N ALA A 387 6.40 5.40 19.21
CA ALA A 387 7.82 5.72 19.40
C ALA A 387 8.01 6.83 20.44
N VAL A 388 7.09 7.82 20.45
CA VAL A 388 7.06 8.88 21.46
C VAL A 388 6.70 8.33 22.84
N ASP A 389 5.68 7.47 22.94
CA ASP A 389 5.20 6.84 24.20
C ASP A 389 6.22 5.85 24.81
N ARG A 390 7.20 5.38 24.02
CA ARG A 390 8.33 4.56 24.50
C ARG A 390 9.61 5.36 24.77
N SER A 391 9.59 6.67 24.54
CA SER A 391 10.74 7.56 24.77
C SER A 391 10.63 8.45 26.01
N GLU A 392 9.51 8.40 26.74
CA GLU A 392 9.42 9.05 28.06
C GLU A 392 9.94 8.16 29.18
N GLN A 393 11.27 8.15 29.32
CA GLN A 393 11.98 8.11 30.60
C GLN A 393 13.47 8.38 30.38
N VAL A 394 13.80 9.55 29.83
CA VAL A 394 15.14 10.13 30.01
C VAL A 394 14.96 11.59 30.42
N SER A 395 15.11 11.84 31.72
CA SER A 395 15.18 13.17 32.29
C SER A 395 16.46 13.86 31.82
N VAL A 396 16.34 14.85 30.95
CA VAL A 396 17.41 15.81 30.65
C VAL A 396 17.01 17.13 31.29
N GLN A 397 17.78 17.54 32.30
CA GLN A 397 17.66 18.86 32.89
C GLN A 397 18.16 19.89 31.87
N VAL A 398 17.27 20.78 31.44
CA VAL A 398 17.62 21.98 30.69
C VAL A 398 17.40 23.14 31.64
N GLU A 399 18.48 23.83 32.02
CA GLU A 399 18.40 25.10 32.73
C GLU A 399 17.82 26.16 31.78
N GLU A 400 16.71 26.76 32.20
CA GLU A 400 16.09 27.90 31.54
C GLU A 400 16.90 29.18 31.86
N GLU A 401 17.50 29.79 30.84
CA GLU A 401 17.74 31.23 30.84
C GLU A 401 16.81 31.87 29.80
N THR A 402 15.94 32.76 30.28
CA THR A 402 15.05 33.60 29.46
C THR A 402 15.44 35.08 29.68
N PRO A 403 14.94 36.03 28.88
CA PRO A 403 15.77 36.66 27.86
C PRO A 403 15.89 38.17 28.09
N ASP A 404 16.86 38.80 27.44
CA ASP A 404 16.85 40.25 27.22
C ASP A 404 17.01 40.49 25.72
N VAL A 405 16.06 41.21 25.11
CA VAL A 405 16.29 42.37 24.23
C VAL A 405 14.97 42.82 23.57
N ALA A 406 14.55 43.99 24.04
CA ALA A 406 13.87 45.12 23.41
C ALA A 406 13.08 44.94 22.09
N LEU A 407 11.78 45.24 22.20
CA LEU A 407 10.88 45.70 21.15
C LEU A 407 11.32 47.06 20.60
N VAL A 408 11.33 47.21 19.27
CA VAL A 408 11.27 48.52 18.60
C VAL A 408 10.15 48.48 17.56
N SER A 409 9.21 49.41 17.73
CA SER A 409 8.12 49.71 16.80
C SER A 409 8.52 50.81 15.82
N HIS A 410 8.14 50.66 14.55
CA HIS A 410 7.87 51.73 13.58
C HIS A 410 6.94 51.08 12.53
N GLY A 411 5.86 51.66 12.05
CA GLY A 411 5.47 53.05 11.88
C GLY A 411 4.91 53.15 10.46
N ASP A 412 3.68 53.64 10.33
CA ASP A 412 2.91 53.77 9.09
C ASP A 412 3.64 54.53 7.96
N GLU A 413 3.26 54.30 6.70
CA GLU A 413 2.97 55.40 5.75
C GLU A 413 2.30 54.91 4.45
N TYR A 414 1.25 55.65 4.08
CA TYR A 414 0.47 55.60 2.86
C TYR A 414 1.12 56.49 1.80
N GLU A 415 1.12 56.10 0.52
CA GLU A 415 1.12 57.07 -0.59
C GLU A 415 0.18 56.62 -1.71
N GLU A 416 -0.83 57.47 -1.95
CA GLU A 416 -1.62 57.56 -3.17
C GLU A 416 -0.82 58.34 -4.24
N GLU A 417 -0.87 57.92 -5.50
CA GLU A 417 -0.85 58.86 -6.62
C GLU A 417 -1.95 58.49 -7.63
N ARG A 418 -2.84 59.46 -7.86
CA ARG A 418 -3.79 59.56 -8.97
C ARG A 418 -3.16 60.44 -10.06
N GLU A 419 -3.47 60.21 -11.33
CA GLU A 419 -4.19 61.09 -12.30
C GLU A 419 -3.39 60.94 -13.63
N ASP A 420 -3.88 60.95 -14.87
CA ASP A 420 -5.15 61.17 -15.58
C ASP A 420 -5.02 60.37 -16.91
N GLY A 421 -6.03 59.79 -17.55
CA GLY A 421 -7.19 60.45 -18.13
C GLY A 421 -6.93 60.86 -19.59
N GLU A 422 -7.32 60.03 -20.57
CA GLU A 422 -8.04 60.52 -21.77
C GLU A 422 -8.62 59.42 -22.68
N SER A 423 -9.80 59.77 -23.22
CA SER A 423 -10.81 59.02 -23.96
C SER A 423 -10.39 58.27 -25.24
N ARG A 424 -11.11 57.17 -25.58
CA ARG A 424 -12.06 57.11 -26.73
C ARG A 424 -12.62 55.71 -27.04
N SER A 425 -13.97 55.66 -27.07
CA SER A 425 -14.87 54.90 -27.97
C SER A 425 -14.66 53.39 -28.21
N GLU A 426 -15.57 52.57 -27.67
CA GLU A 426 -15.86 51.21 -28.16
C GLU A 426 -16.55 51.24 -29.54
N PRO A 427 -16.28 50.25 -30.42
CA PRO A 427 -17.35 49.36 -30.87
C PRO A 427 -16.87 47.90 -31.19
N PRO A 428 -17.73 47.03 -31.74
CA PRO A 428 -18.28 45.83 -31.08
C PRO A 428 -17.43 44.55 -31.20
N VAL A 429 -17.60 43.68 -30.21
CA VAL A 429 -16.98 42.35 -30.10
C VAL A 429 -17.36 41.42 -31.27
N ARG A 430 -16.37 40.97 -32.03
CA ARG A 430 -16.46 39.78 -32.90
C ARG A 430 -15.69 38.63 -32.25
N TYR A 431 -16.42 37.62 -31.77
CA TYR A 431 -15.82 36.36 -31.32
C TYR A 431 -15.29 35.57 -32.51
N THR A 432 -13.96 35.51 -32.68
CA THR A 432 -13.30 34.46 -33.45
C THR A 432 -12.89 33.33 -32.51
N MET A 433 -13.56 32.18 -32.63
CA MET A 433 -13.19 30.95 -31.94
C MET A 433 -11.77 30.52 -32.33
N PRO A 434 -10.82 30.36 -31.38
CA PRO A 434 -9.55 29.71 -31.68
C PRO A 434 -9.82 28.24 -32.00
N ARG A 435 -9.33 27.77 -33.16
CA ARG A 435 -9.32 26.34 -33.52
C ARG A 435 -8.71 25.54 -32.37
N ALA A 436 -9.50 24.64 -31.78
CA ALA A 436 -9.04 23.68 -30.81
C ALA A 436 -7.86 22.88 -31.40
N LYS A 437 -6.67 23.06 -30.84
CA LYS A 437 -5.57 22.12 -31.05
C LYS A 437 -6.03 20.78 -30.47
N GLN A 438 -6.02 19.74 -31.29
CA GLN A 438 -6.25 18.37 -30.83
C GLN A 438 -5.39 18.11 -29.58
N PRO A 439 -5.93 17.47 -28.53
CA PRO A 439 -5.14 17.14 -27.36
C PRO A 439 -4.00 16.22 -27.81
N ARG A 440 -2.76 16.64 -27.52
CA ARG A 440 -1.59 15.78 -27.66
C ARG A 440 -1.86 14.51 -26.85
N LYS A 441 -1.69 13.33 -27.48
CA LYS A 441 -1.71 12.04 -26.77
C LYS A 441 -0.79 12.15 -25.54
N PRO A 442 -1.21 11.67 -24.36
CA PRO A 442 -0.36 11.69 -23.18
C PRO A 442 0.92 10.91 -23.50
N GLN A 443 2.08 11.58 -23.37
CA GLN A 443 3.37 10.90 -23.37
C GLN A 443 3.35 9.94 -22.20
N LYS A 444 3.42 8.63 -22.50
CA LYS A 444 3.74 7.61 -21.51
C LYS A 444 5.07 8.03 -20.86
N PRO A 445 5.20 8.03 -19.53
CA PRO A 445 6.52 8.08 -18.93
C PRO A 445 7.29 6.90 -19.51
N GLY A 446 8.44 7.18 -20.14
CA GLY A 446 9.32 6.12 -20.58
C GLY A 446 9.78 5.29 -19.37
N PRO A 447 10.32 4.09 -19.61
CA PRO A 447 11.06 3.37 -18.57
C PRO A 447 12.07 4.29 -17.87
N TRP A 448 12.35 4.01 -16.61
CA TRP A 448 13.53 4.57 -15.95
C TRP A 448 14.77 4.31 -16.82
N ARG A 449 15.65 5.31 -16.94
CA ARG A 449 16.99 5.08 -17.50
C ARG A 449 18.00 5.75 -16.56
N PRO A 450 19.10 5.08 -16.21
CA PRO A 450 20.13 5.70 -15.40
C PRO A 450 20.65 6.95 -16.12
N ARG A 451 20.88 8.02 -15.37
CA ARG A 451 21.73 9.12 -15.83
C ARG A 451 23.16 8.75 -15.42
N TYR A 452 23.97 8.34 -16.40
CA TYR A 452 25.41 8.13 -16.20
C TYR A 452 26.15 9.46 -16.09
#